data_AF-A0A8J2VGS1-F1
#
_entry.id   AF-A0A8J2VGS1-F1
#
_cell.length_a   1.000
_cell.length_b   1.000
_cell.length_c   1.000
_cell.angle_alpha   90.00
_cell.angle_beta   90.00
_cell.angle_gamma   90.00
#
_symmetry.space_group_name_H-M   'P 1'
#
loop_
_entity.id
_entity.type
_entity.pdbx_description
1 polymer ?
#
loop_
_entity_poly.entity_id
_entity_poly.type
_entity_poly.pdbx_seq_one_letter_code
_entity_poly.pdbx_strand_id
1 'polypeptide(L)'
;MGVVTWRSQDNANQEISDRMTAKKQILFACSVSLLNPHAILDTIGVIGASSIQYHGSDKFWFAFAGILVSFFWFVSLAIAGGLLKKLKSGVIPVLNKISAVIIWGSALFLIVNFI
;
A
#
# COMPACT_ATOMS: atom_id res chain seq x y z
N MET A 1 -9.13 -21.11 20.80
CA MET A 1 -9.14 -20.44 19.47
C MET A 1 -10.28 -20.87 18.53
N GLY A 2 -11.03 -21.96 18.78
CA GLY A 2 -12.20 -22.33 17.94
C GLY A 2 -13.56 -21.79 18.41
N VAL A 3 -13.72 -21.47 19.70
CA VAL A 3 -15.00 -20.96 20.26
C VAL A 3 -15.21 -19.47 19.94
N VAL A 4 -14.12 -18.72 19.72
CA VAL A 4 -14.18 -17.31 19.34
C VAL A 4 -14.73 -17.14 17.93
N THR A 5 -14.45 -18.07 17.01
CA THR A 5 -14.99 -18.06 15.64
C THR A 5 -16.46 -18.43 15.56
N TRP A 6 -17.01 -19.16 16.54
CA TRP A 6 -18.41 -19.59 16.52
C TRP A 6 -19.37 -18.52 17.11
N ARG A 7 -18.91 -17.69 18.06
CA ARG A 7 -19.74 -16.63 18.68
C ARG A 7 -19.75 -15.30 17.91
N SER A 8 -19.08 -15.21 16.76
CA SER A 8 -19.04 -13.98 15.94
C SER A 8 -20.30 -13.74 15.10
N GLN A 9 -21.22 -14.71 15.03
CA GLN A 9 -22.47 -14.55 14.27
C GLN A 9 -23.42 -13.53 14.93
N ASP A 10 -23.36 -13.35 16.26
CA ASP A 10 -24.22 -12.41 16.99
C ASP A 10 -23.61 -11.00 17.19
N ASN A 11 -22.31 -10.83 16.94
CA ASN A 11 -21.63 -9.52 17.01
C ASN A 11 -21.53 -8.81 15.64
N ALA A 12 -22.01 -9.43 14.57
CA ALA A 12 -22.02 -8.84 13.23
C ALA A 12 -22.88 -7.57 13.11
N ASN A 13 -23.75 -7.30 14.10
CA ASN A 13 -24.55 -6.07 14.18
C ASN A 13 -23.98 -4.99 15.11
N GLN A 14 -22.88 -5.25 15.86
CA GLN A 14 -22.27 -4.25 16.75
C GLN A 14 -20.92 -3.69 16.25
N GLU A 15 -20.21 -4.35 15.34
CA GLU A 15 -19.00 -3.79 14.72
C GLU A 15 -19.27 -2.87 13.50
N ILE A 16 -20.52 -2.44 13.30
CA ILE A 16 -20.85 -1.38 12.32
C ILE A 16 -20.72 0.03 12.96
N SER A 17 -20.56 0.11 14.29
CA SER A 17 -20.62 1.37 15.04
C SER A 17 -19.31 2.15 15.21
N ASP A 18 -18.17 1.64 14.72
CA ASP A 18 -16.95 2.46 14.67
C ASP A 18 -16.40 2.47 13.24
N ARG A 19 -17.22 3.00 12.32
CA ARG A 19 -16.67 3.53 11.06
C ARG A 19 -15.66 4.59 11.44
N MET A 20 -14.38 4.23 11.47
CA MET A 20 -13.26 5.15 11.66
C MET A 20 -13.53 6.38 10.79
N THR A 21 -13.72 7.55 11.43
CA THR A 21 -13.89 8.82 10.73
C THR A 21 -12.83 8.92 9.64
N ALA A 22 -13.19 9.40 8.45
CA ALA A 22 -12.28 9.50 7.30
C ALA A 22 -10.90 10.08 7.68
N LYS A 23 -10.86 11.03 8.61
CA LYS A 23 -9.63 11.58 9.22
C LYS A 23 -8.76 10.51 9.90
N LYS A 24 -9.32 9.64 10.74
CA LYS A 24 -8.59 8.53 11.40
C LYS A 24 -8.11 7.50 10.38
N GLN A 25 -8.89 7.21 9.33
CA GLN A 25 -8.50 6.27 8.29
C GLN A 25 -7.34 6.80 7.43
N ILE A 26 -7.39 8.08 7.06
CA ILE A 26 -6.28 8.77 6.38
C ILE A 26 -5.04 8.78 7.28
N LEU A 27 -5.18 9.15 8.56
CA LEU A 27 -4.06 9.20 9.49
C LEU A 27 -3.43 7.82 9.71
N PHE A 28 -4.25 6.77 9.84
CA PHE A 28 -3.76 5.41 9.99
C PHE A 28 -3.04 4.91 8.72
N ALA A 29 -3.62 5.13 7.55
CA ALA A 29 -3.01 4.77 6.27
C ALA A 29 -1.70 5.54 6.04
N CYS A 30 -1.67 6.85 6.32
CA CYS A 30 -0.46 7.66 6.27
C CYS A 30 0.58 7.14 7.25
N SER A 31 0.23 6.89 8.52
CA SER A 31 1.17 6.37 9.51
C SER A 31 1.75 5.03 9.08
N VAL A 32 0.94 4.05 8.66
CA VAL A 32 1.43 2.74 8.23
C VAL A 32 2.28 2.84 6.96
N SER A 33 1.95 3.75 6.03
CA SER A 33 2.72 3.94 4.80
C SER A 33 4.03 4.70 5.01
N LEU A 34 4.04 5.75 5.85
CA LEU A 34 5.23 6.58 6.16
C LEU A 34 6.16 5.91 7.16
N LEU A 35 5.65 5.17 8.16
CA LEU A 35 6.49 4.40 9.09
C LEU A 35 7.00 3.10 8.50
N ASN A 36 6.63 2.74 7.27
CA ASN A 36 7.20 1.57 6.63
C ASN A 36 8.68 1.86 6.31
N PRO A 37 9.65 1.18 6.97
CA PRO A 37 11.07 1.44 6.74
C PRO A 37 11.48 1.23 5.28
N HIS A 38 10.76 0.36 4.57
CA HIS A 38 10.98 0.13 3.14
C HIS A 38 10.55 1.33 2.27
N ALA A 39 9.48 2.01 2.63
CA ALA A 39 9.02 3.21 1.91
C ALA A 39 9.97 4.40 2.13
N ILE A 40 10.50 4.52 3.36
CA ILE A 40 11.52 5.52 3.68
C ILE A 40 12.80 5.27 2.86
N LEU A 41 13.23 4.00 2.78
CA LEU A 41 14.41 3.60 2.01
C LEU A 41 14.25 3.88 0.51
N ASP A 42 13.08 3.67 -0.08
CA ASP A 42 12.84 3.99 -1.50
C ASP A 42 12.85 5.52 -1.74
N THR A 43 12.24 6.29 -0.82
CA THR A 43 12.14 7.75 -0.94
C THR A 43 13.50 8.45 -0.75
N ILE A 44 14.30 8.02 0.23
CA ILE A 44 15.61 8.63 0.54
C ILE A 44 16.72 7.99 -0.29
N GLY A 45 16.70 6.65 -0.42
CA GLY A 45 17.77 5.89 -1.06
C GLY A 45 17.69 5.84 -2.57
N VAL A 46 16.50 5.68 -3.16
CA VAL A 46 16.34 5.62 -4.63
C VAL A 46 16.01 7.00 -5.19
N ILE A 47 14.93 7.62 -4.72
CA ILE A 47 14.49 8.94 -5.21
C ILE A 47 15.46 10.04 -4.73
N GLY A 48 15.86 10.01 -3.46
CA GLY A 48 16.79 10.99 -2.88
C GLY A 48 18.17 10.94 -3.51
N ALA A 49 18.76 9.77 -3.72
CA ALA A 49 20.04 9.64 -4.43
C ALA A 49 19.94 10.11 -5.90
N SER A 50 18.84 9.79 -6.58
CA SER A 50 18.59 10.24 -7.96
C SER A 50 18.51 11.77 -8.07
N SER A 51 18.09 12.47 -7.01
CA SER A 51 18.00 13.93 -6.97
C SER A 51 19.36 14.65 -6.93
N ILE A 52 20.45 13.93 -6.58
CA ILE A 52 21.81 14.50 -6.48
C ILE A 52 22.37 14.80 -7.87
N GLN A 53 21.89 14.11 -8.91
CA GLN A 53 22.38 14.25 -10.28
C GLN A 53 21.88 15.52 -10.99
N TYR A 54 20.83 16.16 -10.46
CA TYR A 54 20.29 17.41 -10.99
C TYR A 54 20.87 18.57 -10.19
N HIS A 55 21.08 19.76 -10.79
CA HIS A 55 21.58 20.94 -10.08
C HIS A 55 20.72 22.18 -10.41
N GLY A 56 20.60 23.11 -9.47
CA GLY A 56 19.84 24.36 -9.67
C GLY A 56 18.34 24.14 -9.90
N SER A 57 17.79 24.82 -10.91
CA SER A 57 16.35 24.84 -11.24
C SER A 57 15.79 23.47 -11.65
N ASP A 58 16.63 22.57 -12.18
CA ASP A 58 16.19 21.24 -12.63
C ASP A 58 15.81 20.32 -11.48
N LYS A 59 16.38 20.53 -10.28
CA LYS A 59 15.95 19.82 -9.05
C LYS A 59 14.49 20.11 -8.72
N PHE A 60 14.03 21.34 -8.94
CA PHE A 60 12.64 21.72 -8.65
C PHE A 60 11.68 21.05 -9.62
N TRP A 61 12.02 20.98 -10.91
CA TRP A 61 11.22 20.26 -11.90
C TRP A 61 11.19 18.75 -11.65
N PHE A 62 12.32 18.16 -11.24
CA PHE A 62 12.38 16.76 -10.83
C PHE A 62 11.47 16.47 -9.63
N ALA A 63 11.54 17.31 -8.58
CA ALA A 63 10.68 17.16 -7.40
C ALA A 63 9.19 17.33 -7.76
N PHE A 64 8.87 18.32 -8.59
CA PHE A 64 7.50 18.57 -9.03
C PHE A 64 6.94 17.41 -9.87
N ALA A 65 7.73 16.89 -10.80
CA ALA A 65 7.37 15.70 -11.57
C ALA A 65 7.17 14.48 -10.66
N GLY A 66 8.06 14.27 -9.68
CA GLY A 66 7.94 13.19 -8.70
C GLY A 66 6.64 13.28 -7.88
N ILE A 67 6.25 14.48 -7.45
CA ILE A 67 4.99 14.71 -6.74
C ILE A 67 3.79 14.41 -7.65
N LEU A 68 3.78 14.92 -8.88
CA LEU A 68 2.68 14.70 -9.82
C LEU A 68 2.52 13.21 -10.16
N VAL A 69 3.59 12.52 -10.53
CA VAL A 69 3.55 11.09 -10.87
C VAL A 69 3.06 10.27 -9.67
N SER A 70 3.55 10.57 -8.47
CA SER A 70 3.08 9.91 -7.24
C SER A 70 1.59 10.17 -6.99
N PHE A 71 1.13 11.41 -7.18
CA PHE A 71 -0.28 11.76 -7.04
C PHE A 71 -1.15 10.98 -8.03
N PHE A 72 -0.78 10.94 -9.31
CA PHE A 72 -1.49 10.15 -10.32
C PHE A 72 -1.53 8.65 -9.98
N TRP A 73 -0.40 8.11 -9.49
CA TRP A 73 -0.32 6.72 -9.08
C TRP A 73 -1.28 6.41 -7.91
N PHE A 74 -1.27 7.23 -6.86
CA PHE A 74 -2.14 7.05 -5.70
C PHE A 74 -3.63 7.19 -6.05
N VAL A 75 -3.98 8.15 -6.92
CA VAL A 75 -5.36 8.30 -7.42
C VAL A 75 -5.78 7.05 -8.20
N SER A 76 -4.89 6.52 -9.06
CA SER A 76 -5.13 5.28 -9.80
C SER A 76 -5.37 4.10 -8.85
N LEU A 77 -4.57 3.96 -7.78
CA LEU A 77 -4.76 2.93 -6.74
C LEU A 77 -6.08 3.10 -5.99
N ALA A 78 -6.48 4.32 -5.65
CA ALA A 78 -7.74 4.59 -4.98
C ALA A 78 -8.95 4.18 -5.86
N ILE A 79 -8.89 4.47 -7.16
CA ILE A 79 -9.89 4.05 -8.13
C ILE A 79 -9.90 2.53 -8.28
N ALA A 80 -8.73 1.90 -8.42
CA ALA A 80 -8.59 0.45 -8.53
C ALA A 80 -9.14 -0.27 -7.29
N GLY A 81 -8.81 0.22 -6.08
CA GLY A 81 -9.36 -0.28 -4.82
C GLY A 81 -10.88 -0.13 -4.71
N GLY A 82 -11.43 1.00 -5.18
CA GLY A 82 -12.86 1.22 -5.29
C GLY A 82 -13.55 0.26 -6.27
N LEU A 83 -12.89 -0.06 -7.38
CA LEU A 83 -13.38 -1.01 -8.38
C LEU A 83 -13.34 -2.45 -7.83
N LEU A 84 -12.26 -2.84 -7.15
CA LEU A 84 -12.11 -4.14 -6.48
C LEU A 84 -13.23 -4.38 -5.46
N LYS A 85 -13.68 -3.35 -4.74
CA LYS A 85 -14.82 -3.44 -3.80
C LYS A 85 -16.14 -3.78 -4.48
N LYS A 86 -16.30 -3.43 -5.77
CA LYS A 86 -17.49 -3.75 -6.57
C LYS A 86 -17.42 -5.12 -7.26
N LEU A 87 -16.29 -5.82 -7.17
CA LEU A 87 -16.12 -7.15 -7.79
C LEU A 87 -16.74 -8.25 -6.94
N LYS A 88 -17.15 -9.34 -7.60
CA LYS A 88 -17.73 -10.53 -6.95
C LYS A 88 -16.74 -11.12 -5.94
N SER A 89 -17.29 -11.67 -4.85
CA SER A 89 -16.56 -12.29 -3.72
C SER A 89 -15.48 -13.30 -4.15
N GLY A 90 -15.62 -13.96 -5.30
CA GLY A 90 -14.62 -14.91 -5.82
C GLY A 90 -13.32 -14.30 -6.37
N VAL A 91 -13.26 -12.99 -6.66
CA VAL A 91 -12.07 -12.35 -7.28
C VAL A 91 -11.01 -11.97 -6.24
N ILE A 92 -11.43 -11.53 -5.06
CA ILE A 92 -10.52 -11.16 -3.96
C ILE A 92 -9.61 -12.33 -3.50
N PRO A 93 -10.08 -13.57 -3.30
CA PRO A 93 -9.20 -14.68 -2.92
C PRO A 93 -8.23 -15.09 -4.04
N VAL A 94 -8.62 -14.96 -5.32
CA VAL A 94 -7.71 -15.19 -6.45
C VAL A 94 -6.60 -14.14 -6.48
N LEU A 95 -6.96 -12.87 -6.28
CA LEU A 95 -6.00 -11.77 -6.19
C LEU A 95 -5.00 -12.00 -5.06
N ASN A 96 -5.48 -12.40 -3.88
CA ASN A 96 -4.61 -12.71 -2.74
C ASN A 96 -3.65 -13.88 -3.02
N LYS A 97 -4.11 -14.90 -3.75
CA LYS A 97 -3.27 -16.03 -4.14
C LYS A 97 -2.16 -15.61 -5.11
N ILE A 98 -2.48 -14.77 -6.09
CA ILE A 98 -1.51 -14.20 -7.02
C ILE A 98 -0.49 -13.34 -6.28
N SER A 99 -0.94 -12.44 -5.40
CA SER A 99 -0.06 -11.61 -4.57
C SER A 99 0.89 -12.45 -3.71
N ALA A 100 0.41 -13.55 -3.12
CA ALA A 100 1.25 -14.45 -2.34
C ALA A 100 2.35 -15.11 -3.20
N VAL A 101 2.03 -15.52 -4.43
CA VAL A 101 3.02 -16.07 -5.37
C VAL A 101 4.05 -15.02 -5.76
N ILE A 102 3.65 -13.78 -6.01
CA ILE A 102 4.56 -12.68 -6.33
C ILE A 102 5.52 -12.41 -5.17
N ILE A 103 5.01 -12.37 -3.93
CA ILE A 103 5.83 -12.13 -2.72
C ILE A 103 6.82 -13.28 -2.48
N TRP A 104 6.37 -14.53 -2.61
CA TRP A 104 7.27 -15.69 -2.50
C TRP A 104 8.32 -15.69 -3.62
N GLY A 105 7.92 -15.35 -4.84
CA GLY A 105 8.82 -15.23 -5.98
C GLY A 105 9.88 -14.14 -5.78
N SER A 106 9.49 -12.96 -5.30
CA SER A 106 10.43 -11.86 -5.03
C SER A 106 11.36 -12.20 -3.86
N ALA A 107 10.87 -12.87 -2.82
CA ALA A 107 11.69 -13.33 -1.71
C ALA A 107 12.75 -14.37 -2.15
N LEU A 108 12.35 -15.37 -2.96
CA LEU A 108 13.27 -16.33 -3.56
C LEU A 108 14.30 -15.64 -4.47
N PHE A 109 13.86 -14.71 -5.32
CA PHE A 109 14.74 -13.95 -6.19
C PHE A 109 15.80 -13.15 -5.42
N LEU A 110 15.40 -12.50 -4.31
CA LEU A 110 16.31 -11.77 -3.43
C LEU A 110 17.31 -12.70 -2.76
N ILE A 111 16.87 -13.85 -2.24
CA ILE A 111 17.77 -14.82 -1.59
C ILE A 111 18.80 -15.35 -2.61
N VAL A 112 18.39 -15.65 -3.83
CA VAL A 112 19.29 -16.18 -4.87
C VAL A 112 20.25 -15.14 -5.41
N ASN A 113 19.87 -13.86 -5.49
CA ASN A 113 20.77 -12.78 -5.96
C ASN A 113 21.68 -12.22 -4.85
N PHE A 114 21.33 -12.42 -3.58
CA PHE A 114 22.11 -11.90 -2.45
C PHE A 114 23.10 -12.94 -1.88
N ILE A 115 22.95 -14.22 -2.21
CA ILE A 115 23.95 -15.28 -1.99
C ILE A 115 25.00 -15.25 -3.10
#